data_AF-A0A7J2KTY4-F1
#
_entry.id   AF-A0A7J2KTY4-F1
#
_cell.length_a   1.000
_cell.length_b   1.000
_cell.length_c   1.000
_cell.angle_alpha   90.00
_cell.angle_beta   90.00
_cell.angle_gamma   90.00
#
_symmetry.space_group_name_H-M   'P 1'
#
loop_
_entity.id
_entity.type
_entity.pdbx_description
1 polymer ?
#
loop_
_entity_poly.entity_id
_entity_poly.type
_entity_poly.pdbx_seq_one_letter_code
_entity_poly.pdbx_strand_id
1 'polypeptide(L)'
;MEEVDIDKLRSSCPGSTEIKRPKPEYVICPKCKSEVEIWSDEAEAKCEECGTIVKKTRDNLCINWCKYAEECIGKEKLSALKGSR
;
A
#
# COMPACT_ATOMS: atom_id res chain seq x y z
N MET A 1 22.65 -8.98 3.12
CA MET A 1 22.41 -9.20 1.68
C MET A 1 21.47 -10.37 1.60
N GLU A 2 20.18 -10.12 1.80
CA GLU A 2 19.18 -11.18 1.74
C GLU A 2 18.91 -11.47 0.27
N GLU A 3 19.30 -12.66 -0.16
CA GLU A 3 19.01 -13.21 -1.48
C GLU A 3 17.50 -13.32 -1.63
N VAL A 4 16.92 -12.41 -2.43
CA VAL A 4 15.51 -12.47 -2.79
C VAL A 4 15.34 -13.64 -3.75
N ASP A 5 14.86 -14.76 -3.24
CA ASP A 5 14.54 -15.97 -4.01
C ASP A 5 13.44 -15.65 -5.04
N ILE A 6 13.87 -15.38 -6.28
CA ILE A 6 13.01 -15.00 -7.42
C ILE A 6 11.98 -16.10 -7.75
N ASP A 7 12.23 -17.35 -7.35
CA ASP A 7 11.37 -18.49 -7.68
C ASP A 7 10.10 -18.54 -6.80
N LYS A 8 10.17 -18.12 -5.53
CA LYS A 8 8.97 -17.89 -4.69
C LYS A 8 8.06 -16.76 -5.19
N LEU A 9 8.56 -15.85 -6.03
CA LEU A 9 7.77 -14.76 -6.61
C LEU A 9 6.85 -15.24 -7.75
N ARG A 10 7.12 -16.41 -8.35
CA ARG A 10 6.30 -16.96 -9.44
C ARG A 10 4.96 -17.56 -8.99
N SER A 11 4.81 -17.88 -7.71
CA SER A 11 3.64 -18.61 -7.19
C SER A 11 2.64 -17.73 -6.40
N SER A 12 2.88 -16.42 -6.28
CA SER A 12 1.97 -15.51 -5.57
C SER A 12 1.92 -14.12 -6.17
N CYS A 13 0.76 -13.47 -6.09
CA CYS A 13 0.61 -12.07 -6.54
C CYS A 13 1.51 -11.15 -5.68
N PRO A 14 2.54 -10.49 -6.26
CA PRO A 14 3.43 -9.62 -5.50
C PRO A 14 2.71 -8.44 -4.85
N GLY A 15 1.64 -7.93 -5.50
CA GLY A 15 0.79 -6.87 -4.94
C GLY A 15 -0.05 -7.29 -3.74
N SER A 16 -0.15 -8.58 -3.44
CA SER A 16 -0.87 -9.12 -2.28
C SER A 16 0.00 -9.25 -1.04
N THR A 17 1.31 -8.98 -1.13
CA THR A 17 2.27 -9.20 -0.03
C THR A 17 1.88 -8.44 1.23
N GLU A 18 1.62 -7.14 1.11
CA GLU A 18 1.27 -6.28 2.26
C GLU A 18 -0.08 -6.67 2.89
N ILE A 19 -0.97 -7.35 2.14
CA ILE A 19 -2.24 -7.87 2.65
C ILE A 19 -2.04 -9.22 3.36
N LYS A 20 -1.20 -10.09 2.80
CA LYS A 20 -0.95 -11.44 3.35
C LYS A 20 0.00 -11.43 4.54
N ARG A 21 0.86 -10.41 4.61
CA ARG A 21 1.92 -10.25 5.61
C ARG A 21 1.96 -8.78 6.03
N PRO A 22 0.91 -8.31 6.72
CA PRO A 22 0.85 -6.93 7.14
C PRO A 22 1.94 -6.64 8.16
N LYS A 23 2.54 -5.46 8.07
CA LYS A 23 3.58 -4.99 8.97
C LYS A 23 3.25 -3.58 9.47
N PRO A 24 3.62 -3.23 10.71
CA PRO A 24 3.45 -1.87 11.20
C PRO A 24 4.42 -0.94 10.47
N GLU A 25 3.92 0.24 10.10
CA GLU A 25 4.70 1.36 9.57
C GLU A 25 4.37 2.61 10.39
N TYR A 26 5.32 3.52 10.49
CA TYR A 26 5.17 4.72 11.29
C TYR A 26 5.20 5.96 10.40
N VAL A 27 4.18 6.79 10.52
CA VAL A 27 4.08 8.07 9.82
C VAL A 27 3.91 9.21 10.81
N ILE A 28 4.40 10.39 10.46
CA ILE A 28 4.29 11.57 11.31
C ILE A 28 2.91 12.20 11.15
N CYS A 29 2.19 12.39 12.26
CA CYS A 29 0.92 13.10 12.27
C CYS A 29 1.11 14.55 11.77
N PRO A 30 0.40 14.98 10.70
CA PRO A 30 0.60 16.31 10.14
C PRO A 30 0.17 17.41 11.12
N LYS A 31 -0.76 17.13 12.04
CA LYS A 31 -1.33 18.07 13.00
C LYS A 31 -0.47 18.24 14.26
N CYS A 32 -0.16 17.16 14.97
CA CYS A 32 0.54 17.22 16.28
C CYS A 32 1.97 16.69 16.26
N LYS A 33 2.45 16.18 15.12
CA LYS A 33 3.81 15.66 14.93
C LYS A 33 4.18 14.40 15.72
N SER A 34 3.22 13.76 16.41
CA SER A 34 3.44 12.44 16.99
C SER A 34 3.62 11.39 15.89
N GLU A 35 4.34 10.30 16.21
CA GLU A 35 4.29 9.10 15.39
C GLU A 35 2.91 8.46 15.46
N VAL A 36 2.46 7.92 14.33
CA VAL A 36 1.21 7.18 14.21
C VAL A 36 1.55 5.86 13.53
N GLU A 37 1.22 4.77 14.20
CA GLU A 37 1.27 3.44 13.61
C GLU A 37 0.15 3.28 12.59
N ILE A 38 0.50 2.80 11.39
CA ILE A 38 -0.43 2.41 10.33
C ILE A 38 0.03 1.06 9.80
N TRP A 39 -0.86 0.07 9.73
CA TRP A 39 -0.51 -1.22 9.14
C TRP A 39 -0.43 -1.12 7.62
N SER A 40 0.45 -1.91 7.00
CA SER A 40 0.70 -1.84 5.55
C SER A 40 -0.54 -2.10 4.68
N ASP A 41 -1.51 -2.85 5.18
CA ASP A 41 -2.80 -3.11 4.53
C ASP A 41 -3.87 -2.03 4.79
N GLU A 42 -3.62 -1.13 5.75
CA GLU A 42 -4.50 0.00 6.05
C GLU A 42 -4.22 1.20 5.15
N ALA A 43 -5.25 2.03 4.93
CA ALA A 43 -5.13 3.26 4.14
C ALA A 43 -4.96 4.50 5.04
N GLU A 44 -5.42 4.41 6.28
CA GLU A 44 -5.43 5.47 7.26
C GLU A 44 -5.45 4.90 8.67
N ALA A 45 -4.93 5.64 9.63
CA ALA A 45 -5.09 5.34 11.04
C ALA A 45 -5.39 6.61 11.84
N LYS A 46 -5.94 6.44 13.03
CA LYS A 46 -6.22 7.54 13.94
C LYS A 46 -4.98 7.83 14.79
N CYS A 47 -4.54 9.08 14.80
CA CYS A 47 -3.53 9.55 15.73
C CYS A 47 -4.05 9.46 17.18
N GLU A 48 -3.39 8.68 18.02
CA GLU A 48 -3.81 8.48 19.42
C GLU A 48 -3.68 9.75 20.27
N GLU A 49 -2.70 10.63 19.94
CA GLU A 49 -2.45 11.86 20.70
C GLU A 49 -3.48 12.97 20.46
N CYS A 50 -3.94 13.15 19.21
CA CYS A 50 -4.80 14.29 18.86
C CYS A 50 -6.09 13.92 18.12
N GLY A 51 -6.32 12.65 17.87
CA GLY A 51 -7.52 12.11 17.21
C GLY A 51 -7.63 12.36 15.71
N THR A 52 -6.61 12.94 15.07
CA THR A 52 -6.64 13.21 13.63
C THR A 52 -6.50 11.93 12.83
N ILE A 53 -7.30 11.78 11.78
CA ILE A 53 -7.14 10.69 10.82
C ILE A 53 -5.96 11.00 9.91
N VAL A 54 -4.92 10.18 10.00
CA VAL A 54 -3.71 10.28 9.19
C VAL A 54 -3.81 9.28 8.04
N LYS A 55 -3.75 9.79 6.81
CA LYS A 55 -3.82 8.96 5.61
C LYS A 55 -2.42 8.62 5.14
N LYS A 56 -2.19 7.35 4.82
CA LYS A 56 -0.95 6.87 4.23
C LYS A 56 -1.01 7.06 2.72
N THR A 57 0.00 7.71 2.14
CA THR A 57 0.16 7.75 0.68
C THR A 57 0.58 6.38 0.19
N ARG A 58 -0.17 5.81 -0.76
CA ARG A 58 0.17 4.52 -1.39
C ARG A 58 0.94 4.79 -2.68
N ASP A 59 2.21 5.18 -2.55
CA ASP A 59 3.07 5.58 -3.68
C ASP A 59 3.33 4.43 -4.67
N ASN A 60 3.22 3.18 -4.24
CA ASN A 60 3.56 1.99 -5.03
C ASN A 60 2.40 1.01 -5.22
N LEU A 61 1.26 1.49 -5.74
CA LEU A 61 0.15 0.59 -6.12
C LEU A 61 0.58 -0.37 -7.25
N CYS A 62 0.25 -1.65 -7.11
CA CYS A 62 0.60 -2.69 -8.07
C CYS A 62 0.03 -2.44 -9.47
N ILE A 63 -1.06 -1.69 -9.59
CA ILE A 63 -1.66 -1.26 -10.87
C ILE A 63 -0.69 -0.48 -11.76
N ASN A 64 0.35 0.12 -11.19
CA ASN A 64 1.33 0.92 -11.94
C ASN A 64 2.31 0.04 -12.74
N TRP A 65 2.62 -1.16 -12.26
CA TRP A 65 3.66 -2.02 -12.84
C TRP A 65 3.19 -3.44 -13.18
N CYS A 66 2.06 -3.89 -12.63
CA CYS A 66 1.57 -5.25 -12.82
C CYS A 66 0.91 -5.40 -14.20
N LYS A 67 1.43 -6.33 -15.00
CA LYS A 67 0.87 -6.66 -16.33
C LYS A 67 -0.55 -7.23 -16.28
N TYR A 68 -0.92 -7.87 -15.18
CA TYR A 68 -2.26 -8.45 -14.95
C TYR A 68 -3.25 -7.44 -14.33
N ALA A 69 -2.87 -6.17 -14.17
CA ALA A 69 -3.71 -5.20 -13.50
C ALA A 69 -5.07 -4.99 -14.19
N GLU A 70 -5.10 -4.98 -15.53
CA GLU A 70 -6.36 -4.85 -16.28
C GLU A 70 -7.29 -6.03 -16.04
N GLU A 71 -6.76 -7.25 -16.03
CA GLU A 71 -7.54 -8.47 -15.74
C GLU A 71 -8.02 -8.49 -14.28
N CYS A 72 -7.23 -7.96 -13.35
CA CYS A 72 -7.54 -7.98 -11.92
C CYS A 72 -8.67 -7.02 -11.51
N ILE A 73 -8.70 -5.80 -12.05
CA ILE A 73 -9.64 -4.75 -11.63
C ILE A 73 -10.54 -4.22 -12.76
N GLY A 74 -10.30 -4.66 -14.00
CA GLY A 74 -11.00 -4.19 -15.19
C GLY A 74 -10.39 -2.92 -15.79
N LYS A 75 -10.53 -2.80 -17.12
CA LYS A 75 -10.01 -1.69 -17.93
C LYS A 75 -10.51 -0.32 -17.46
N GLU A 76 -11.80 -0.20 -17.17
CA GLU A 76 -12.41 1.07 -16.76
C GLU A 76 -11.81 1.60 -15.45
N LYS A 77 -11.73 0.74 -14.42
CA LYS A 77 -11.14 1.11 -13.12
C LYS A 77 -9.64 1.39 -13.24
N LEU A 78 -8.91 0.58 -14.02
CA LEU A 78 -7.49 0.79 -14.26
C LEU A 78 -7.22 2.15 -14.92
N SER A 79 -8.03 2.53 -15.92
CA SER A 79 -7.92 3.82 -16.59
C SER A 79 -8.20 4.99 -15.65
N ALA A 80 -9.26 4.91 -14.84
CA ALA A 80 -9.59 5.97 -13.87
C ALA A 80 -8.48 6.19 -12.83
N LEU A 81 -7.89 5.11 -12.31
CA LEU A 81 -6.82 5.16 -11.32
C LEU A 81 -5.48 5.62 -11.91
N LYS A 82 -5.18 5.27 -13.17
CA LYS A 82 -3.95 5.73 -13.85
C LYS A 82 -4.04 7.17 -14.36
N GLY A 83 -5.24 7.62 -14.74
CA GLY A 83 -5.49 8.95 -15.30
C GLY A 83 -5.62 10.09 -14.28
N SER A 84 -5.57 9.80 -12.98
CA SER A 84 -5.68 10.79 -11.90
C SER A 84 -4.31 11.36 -11.45
N ARG A 85 -3.34 11.48 -12.36
CA ARG A 85 -2.00 12.04 -12.10
C ARG A 85 -1.82 13.43 -12.70
#